data_AF-A0A7U9SYE6-F1
#
_entry.id   AF-A0A7U9SYE6-F1
#
_cell.length_a   1.000
_cell.length_b   1.000
_cell.length_c   1.000
_cell.angle_alpha   90.00
_cell.angle_beta   90.00
_cell.angle_gamma   90.00
#
_symmetry.space_group_name_H-M   'P 1'
#
loop_
_entity.id
_entity.type
_entity.pdbx_description
1 polymer ?
#
loop_
_entity_poly.entity_id
_entity_poly.type
_entity_poly.pdbx_seq_one_letter_code
_entity_poly.pdbx_strand_id
1 'polypeptide(L)'
;MSYYDTDGTATYPVVIIPSDFQGKKVRRITSYDSNNNVKHANSWASIYLQDGGEFIANYRDGELLLMNWYNDAITDDTYKHVIEFYDGTSVNYSLTKQGSHFTGSQL
;
A
#
# COMPACT_ATOMS: atom_id res chain seq x y z
N MET A 1 -37.53 -10.51 5.32
CA MET A 1 -36.71 -9.33 5.66
C MET A 1 -35.30 -9.85 5.83
N SER A 2 -34.39 -9.51 4.93
CA SER A 2 -33.00 -9.98 5.00
C SER A 2 -32.21 -8.99 5.83
N TYR A 3 -31.58 -9.45 6.92
CA TYR A 3 -30.65 -8.65 7.71
C TYR A 3 -29.26 -8.78 7.08
N TYR A 4 -28.60 -7.65 6.85
CA TYR A 4 -27.22 -7.57 6.38
C TYR A 4 -26.36 -7.09 7.55
N ASP A 5 -26.19 -7.95 8.55
CA ASP A 5 -25.30 -7.64 9.68
C ASP A 5 -23.83 -7.67 9.21
N THR A 6 -23.03 -6.73 9.69
CA THR A 6 -21.59 -6.64 9.40
C THR A 6 -20.83 -6.53 10.71
N ASP A 7 -19.75 -7.30 10.84
CA ASP A 7 -18.79 -7.21 11.94
C ASP A 7 -17.39 -7.02 11.32
N GLY A 8 -16.67 -5.98 11.77
CA GLY A 8 -15.37 -5.62 11.21
C GLY A 8 -14.86 -4.25 11.65
N THR A 9 -13.57 -4.01 11.41
CA THR A 9 -12.91 -2.72 11.68
C THR A 9 -12.94 -1.83 10.45
N ALA A 10 -13.09 -0.52 10.64
CA ALA A 10 -13.02 0.43 9.53
C ALA A 10 -11.64 0.41 8.85
N THR A 11 -11.67 0.31 7.52
CA THR A 11 -10.51 0.45 6.64
C THR A 11 -10.70 1.68 5.76
N TYR A 12 -9.68 2.52 5.65
CA TYR A 12 -9.71 3.75 4.87
C TYR A 12 -8.32 4.11 4.32
N PRO A 13 -8.25 4.81 3.17
CA PRO A 13 -6.97 5.26 2.64
C PRO A 13 -6.37 6.36 3.51
N VAL A 14 -5.09 6.23 3.83
CA VAL A 14 -4.28 7.27 4.51
C VAL A 14 -3.37 8.02 3.55
N VAL A 15 -2.98 7.37 2.44
CA VAL A 15 -2.23 7.99 1.34
C VAL A 15 -2.90 7.59 0.03
N ILE A 16 -3.12 8.58 -0.82
CA ILE A 16 -3.69 8.41 -2.16
C ILE A 16 -2.60 8.81 -3.16
N ILE A 17 -2.13 7.84 -3.96
CA ILE A 17 -1.10 8.04 -4.98
C ILE A 17 -1.79 8.06 -6.35
N PRO A 18 -1.87 9.22 -7.04
CA PRO A 18 -2.35 9.29 -8.41
C PRO A 18 -1.52 8.38 -9.31
N SER A 19 -2.18 7.51 -10.08
CA SER A 19 -1.53 6.41 -10.79
C SER A 19 -2.14 6.21 -12.18
N ASP A 20 -1.29 6.26 -13.21
CA ASP A 20 -1.62 5.75 -14.54
C ASP A 20 -1.13 4.30 -14.66
N PHE A 21 -2.06 3.35 -14.52
CA PHE A 21 -1.74 1.93 -14.59
C PHE A 21 -1.47 1.42 -16.01
N GLN A 22 -1.83 2.18 -17.06
CA GLN A 22 -1.61 1.80 -18.47
C GLN A 22 -2.09 0.37 -18.81
N GLY A 23 -3.21 -0.06 -18.21
CA GLY A 23 -3.77 -1.41 -18.38
C GLY A 23 -3.05 -2.53 -17.62
N LYS A 24 -1.98 -2.23 -16.88
CA LYS A 24 -1.24 -3.17 -16.05
C LYS A 24 -1.96 -3.42 -14.73
N LYS A 25 -1.82 -4.64 -14.21
CA LYS A 25 -2.35 -5.02 -12.90
C LYS A 25 -1.23 -5.17 -11.89
N VAL A 26 -1.38 -4.52 -10.74
CA VAL A 26 -0.48 -4.70 -9.59
C VAL A 26 -0.58 -6.16 -9.15
N ARG A 27 0.57 -6.81 -9.02
CA ARG A 27 0.71 -8.18 -8.54
C ARG A 27 0.99 -8.22 -7.05
N ARG A 28 1.94 -7.40 -6.59
CA ARG A 28 2.37 -7.31 -5.18
C ARG A 28 3.17 -6.04 -4.95
N ILE A 29 3.23 -5.61 -3.69
CA ILE A 29 4.04 -4.48 -3.25
C ILE A 29 4.91 -4.94 -2.09
N THR A 30 6.20 -4.63 -2.16
CA THR A 30 7.13 -4.81 -1.04
C THR A 30 7.55 -3.45 -0.53
N SER A 31 7.42 -3.20 0.77
CA SER A 31 7.86 -1.94 1.40
C SER A 31 9.12 -2.18 2.20
N TYR A 32 10.14 -1.37 1.97
CA TYR A 32 11.44 -1.43 2.65
C TYR A 32 11.66 -0.15 3.44
N ASP A 33 12.05 -0.26 4.70
CA ASP A 33 12.49 0.88 5.51
C ASP A 33 13.88 1.40 5.07
N SER A 34 14.38 2.47 5.69
CA SER A 34 15.68 3.07 5.33
C SER A 34 16.87 2.13 5.56
N ASN A 35 16.70 1.10 6.39
CA ASN A 35 17.69 0.06 6.67
C ASN A 35 17.52 -1.18 5.77
N ASN A 36 16.63 -1.13 4.78
CA ASN A 36 16.25 -2.23 3.89
C ASN A 36 15.54 -3.40 4.58
N ASN A 37 14.96 -3.21 5.77
CA ASN A 37 14.08 -4.22 6.35
C ASN A 37 12.71 -4.13 5.70
N VAL A 38 12.09 -5.28 5.47
CA VAL A 38 10.72 -5.35 4.95
C VAL A 38 9.74 -4.90 6.03
N LYS A 39 8.77 -4.04 5.68
CA LYS A 39 7.72 -3.55 6.57
C LYS A 39 6.34 -3.78 5.99
N HIS A 40 5.47 -4.37 6.79
CA HIS A 40 4.12 -4.78 6.43
C HIS A 40 3.39 -5.18 7.72
N ALA A 41 2.08 -5.05 7.71
CA ALA A 41 1.21 -5.39 8.81
C ALA A 41 1.01 -6.92 8.93
N ASN A 42 0.97 -7.61 7.80
CA ASN A 42 0.72 -9.05 7.75
C ASN A 42 2.01 -9.89 7.88
N SER A 43 2.78 -9.66 8.96
CA SER A 43 4.14 -10.19 9.10
C SER A 43 4.29 -11.71 9.18
N TRP A 44 3.22 -12.39 9.60
CA TRP A 44 3.21 -13.83 9.78
C TRP A 44 2.89 -14.62 8.49
N ALA A 45 2.30 -13.98 7.47
CA ALA A 45 1.79 -14.67 6.29
C ALA A 45 2.63 -14.45 5.02
N SER A 46 3.24 -13.27 4.88
CA SER A 46 3.90 -12.87 3.65
C SER A 46 4.85 -11.71 3.89
N ILE A 47 5.85 -11.53 3.04
CA ILE A 47 6.71 -10.33 3.01
C ILE A 47 6.10 -9.16 2.21
N TYR A 48 4.94 -9.38 1.57
CA TYR A 48 4.27 -8.38 0.76
C TYR A 48 3.20 -7.66 1.57
N LEU A 49 2.92 -6.42 1.19
CA LEU A 49 1.72 -5.74 1.66
C LEU A 49 0.48 -6.56 1.27
N GLN A 50 -0.49 -6.64 2.15
CA GLN A 50 -1.76 -7.30 1.88
C GLN A 50 -2.69 -6.45 0.99
N ASP A 51 -3.13 -7.01 -0.13
CA ASP A 51 -4.17 -6.40 -0.98
C ASP A 51 -5.52 -6.36 -0.26
N GLY A 52 -6.24 -5.25 -0.40
CA GLY A 52 -7.49 -4.95 0.31
C GLY A 52 -7.31 -4.52 1.77
N GLY A 53 -6.15 -4.79 2.36
CA GLY A 53 -5.85 -4.51 3.76
C GLY A 53 -4.87 -3.36 3.94
N GLU A 54 -3.68 -3.51 3.38
CA GLU A 54 -2.57 -2.54 3.48
C GLU A 54 -2.50 -1.63 2.25
N PHE A 55 -2.94 -2.13 1.09
CA PHE A 55 -3.06 -1.33 -0.13
C PHE A 55 -4.29 -1.73 -0.95
N ILE A 56 -4.73 -0.82 -1.83
CA ILE A 56 -5.75 -1.08 -2.86
C ILE A 56 -5.30 -0.40 -4.15
N ALA A 57 -5.24 -1.16 -5.26
CA ALA A 57 -5.12 -0.58 -6.60
C ALA A 57 -6.52 -0.23 -7.15
N ASN A 58 -6.93 1.03 -7.03
CA ASN A 58 -8.19 1.53 -7.56
C ASN A 58 -8.03 1.88 -9.05
N TYR A 59 -8.20 0.87 -9.90
CA TYR A 59 -8.09 1.04 -11.36
C TYR A 59 -9.18 1.92 -11.98
N ARG A 60 -10.33 2.05 -11.30
CA ARG A 60 -11.45 2.85 -11.80
C ARG A 60 -11.13 4.33 -11.77
N ASP A 61 -10.55 4.79 -10.66
CA ASP A 61 -10.25 6.21 -10.45
C ASP A 61 -8.78 6.55 -10.70
N GLY A 62 -7.94 5.55 -11.00
CA GLY A 62 -6.52 5.75 -11.30
C GLY A 62 -5.71 6.08 -10.06
N GLU A 63 -5.91 5.32 -8.98
CA GLU A 63 -5.28 5.57 -7.69
C GLU A 63 -4.65 4.29 -7.11
N LEU A 64 -3.47 4.43 -6.52
CA LEU A 64 -2.93 3.44 -5.60
C LEU A 64 -3.10 3.96 -4.18
N LEU A 65 -3.89 3.25 -3.40
CA LEU A 65 -4.24 3.61 -2.03
C LEU A 65 -3.34 2.83 -1.07
N LEU A 66 -2.69 3.53 -0.14
CA LEU A 66 -2.12 2.90 1.06
C LEU A 66 -3.12 3.12 2.20
N MET A 67 -3.43 2.04 2.90
CA MET A 67 -4.53 1.99 3.85
C MET A 67 -4.04 2.19 5.28
N ASN A 68 -4.95 2.52 6.19
CA ASN A 68 -4.64 2.73 7.61
C ASN A 68 -3.90 1.54 8.24
N TRP A 69 -4.20 0.31 7.82
CA TRP A 69 -3.52 -0.87 8.33
C TRP A 69 -2.00 -0.88 8.03
N TYR A 70 -1.61 -0.40 6.84
CA TYR A 70 -0.19 -0.21 6.52
C TYR A 70 0.41 0.88 7.42
N ASN A 71 -0.27 2.02 7.57
CA ASN A 71 0.20 3.11 8.42
C ASN A 71 0.45 2.67 9.88
N ASP A 72 -0.40 1.81 10.42
CA ASP A 72 -0.30 1.32 11.79
C ASP A 72 0.90 0.36 11.97
N ALA A 73 1.39 -0.23 10.88
CA ALA A 73 2.55 -1.13 10.87
C ALA A 73 3.90 -0.41 10.70
N ILE A 74 3.89 0.90 10.41
CA ILE A 74 5.11 1.68 10.10
C ILE A 74 5.31 2.86 11.07
N THR A 75 6.57 3.18 11.31
CA THR A 75 7.00 4.33 12.12
C THR A 75 7.45 5.49 11.23
N ASP A 76 7.90 6.58 11.83
CA ASP A 76 8.53 7.66 11.07
C ASP A 76 9.81 7.15 10.42
N ASP A 77 9.84 7.14 9.09
CA ASP A 77 10.97 6.75 8.25
C ASP A 77 10.69 7.11 6.77
N THR A 78 11.65 6.83 5.89
CA THR A 78 11.46 6.79 4.45
C THR A 78 11.39 5.36 3.96
N TYR A 79 10.30 5.05 3.25
CA TYR A 79 9.96 3.73 2.75
C TYR A 79 10.08 3.66 1.23
N LYS A 80 10.83 2.69 0.73
CA LYS A 80 10.84 2.33 -0.70
C LYS A 80 9.81 1.24 -0.94
N HIS A 81 8.80 1.56 -1.75
CA HIS A 81 7.81 0.63 -2.26
C HIS A 81 8.26 0.11 -3.62
N VAL A 82 8.41 -1.20 -3.74
CA VAL A 82 8.63 -1.89 -5.02
C VAL A 82 7.29 -2.46 -5.47
N ILE A 83 6.68 -1.84 -6.47
CA ILE A 83 5.37 -2.20 -7.01
C ILE A 83 5.61 -3.07 -8.23
N GLU A 84 5.33 -4.37 -8.12
CA GLU A 84 5.50 -5.33 -9.21
C GLU A 84 4.16 -5.57 -9.90
N PHE A 85 4.18 -5.62 -11.24
CA PHE A 85 3.02 -5.87 -12.08
C PHE A 85 3.02 -7.30 -12.63
N TYR A 86 1.86 -7.79 -13.04
CA TYR A 86 1.74 -9.14 -13.62
C TYR A 86 2.46 -9.29 -14.97
N ASP A 87 2.74 -8.19 -15.68
CA ASP A 87 3.52 -8.20 -16.93
C ASP A 87 5.04 -8.33 -16.70
N GLY A 88 5.46 -8.40 -15.44
CA GLY A 88 6.87 -8.51 -15.04
C GLY A 88 7.58 -7.17 -14.87
N THR A 89 6.93 -6.04 -15.18
CA THR A 89 7.50 -4.72 -14.91
C THR A 89 7.36 -4.34 -13.43
N SER A 90 8.18 -3.37 -12.99
CA SER A 90 8.12 -2.85 -11.63
C SER A 90 8.34 -1.34 -11.60
N VAL A 91 7.72 -0.66 -10.64
CA VAL A 91 7.93 0.75 -10.34
C VAL A 91 8.38 0.90 -8.89
N ASN A 92 9.36 1.77 -8.65
CA ASN A 92 9.79 2.11 -7.30
C ASN A 92 9.17 3.46 -6.89
N TYR A 93 8.66 3.52 -5.67
CA TYR A 93 8.05 4.73 -5.11
C TYR A 93 8.58 4.98 -3.70
N SER A 94 9.02 6.21 -3.43
CA SER A 94 9.47 6.63 -2.11
C SER A 94 8.31 7.26 -1.34
N LEU A 95 8.13 6.89 -0.08
CA LEU A 95 7.16 7.47 0.84
C LEU A 95 7.85 7.81 2.16
N THR A 96 7.85 9.07 2.57
CA THR A 96 8.36 9.50 3.87
C THR A 96 7.20 9.79 4.80
N LYS A 97 7.24 9.19 6.00
CA LYS A 97 6.31 9.43 7.10
C LYS A 97 6.99 10.27 8.19
N GLN A 98 6.30 11.32 8.64
CA GLN A 98 6.71 12.16 9.77
C GLN A 98 5.47 12.48 10.62
N GLY A 99 5.27 11.74 11.71
CA GLY A 99 4.04 11.75 12.49
C GLY A 99 2.84 11.34 11.63
N SER A 100 1.87 12.25 11.49
CA SER A 100 0.67 12.06 10.65
C SER A 100 0.85 12.60 9.22
N HIS A 101 2.02 13.11 8.87
CA HIS A 101 2.28 13.69 7.56
C HIS A 101 3.02 12.71 6.65
N PHE A 102 2.59 12.64 5.40
CA PHE A 102 3.16 11.79 4.37
C PHE A 102 3.56 12.64 3.16
N THR A 103 4.75 12.38 2.65
CA THR A 103 5.20 12.87 1.34
C THR A 103 5.70 11.69 0.53
N GLY A 104 5.59 11.77 -0.80
CA GLY A 104 6.05 10.68 -1.65
C GLY A 104 6.37 11.13 -3.07
N SER A 105 7.18 10.34 -3.75
CA SER A 105 7.61 10.58 -5.12
C SER A 105 8.02 9.28 -5.80
N GLN A 106 7.77 9.18 -7.10
CA GLN A 106 8.31 8.10 -7.92
C GLN A 106 9.84 8.22 -8.01
N LEU A 107 10.54 7.08 -8.04
CA LEU A 107 11.99 6.96 -8.16
C LEU A 107 12.44 6.56 -9.57
#